data_AF-A0A7V8VY97-F1
#
_entry.id   AF-A0A7V8VY97-F1
#
_cell.length_a   1.000
_cell.length_b   1.000
_cell.length_c   1.000
_cell.angle_alpha   90.00
_cell.angle_beta   90.00
_cell.angle_gamma   90.00
#
_symmetry.space_group_name_H-M   'P 1'
#
loop_
_entity.id
_entity.type
_entity.pdbx_description
1 polymer ?
#
loop_
_entity_poly.entity_id
_entity_poly.type
_entity_poly.pdbx_seq_one_letter_code
_entity_poly.pdbx_strand_id
1 'polypeptide(L)'
;MEQRVRTELGRIPGFADYRRKEDRRDDDKRIRVGIADTLSKQVDALTRLNAGLVEARNLTQISRIERAIGQIRLLGDRVRTATYGYGGLFTENSVDEQVLDQLRHFDLALQREIDALAALVTGLSSAGSTPTDADVAALNTEITRLSLLIDSRTQVVDTAKPHQDADVLSLLATNPPPPSSPLLSLALGDTFSVLGENYQTDAMMTLIDGDVRFHLARVGENKQGAGQWFLASSNPEVPSAFLVENETDPAAAQPMKSAAANVHSGKGKRDGVSAQYAFTANAGDDGAVSFSYVIGDEVRHMAGRRVNDIDVEVYGSATS
;
A
#
# COMPACT_ATOMS: atom_id res chain seq x y z
N MET A 1 10.98 29.57 -10.60
CA MET A 1 10.51 30.56 -9.59
C MET A 1 9.93 29.84 -8.36
N GLU A 2 9.17 28.77 -8.56
CA GLU A 2 8.54 27.98 -7.49
C GLU A 2 9.51 27.38 -6.45
N GLN A 3 10.68 26.87 -6.85
CA GLN A 3 11.66 26.30 -5.90
C GLN A 3 12.20 27.34 -4.91
N ARG A 4 12.39 28.60 -5.32
CA ARG A 4 12.88 29.68 -4.43
C ARG A 4 11.86 30.09 -3.39
N VAL A 5 10.59 30.19 -3.78
CA VAL A 5 9.46 30.44 -2.87
C VAL A 5 9.30 29.27 -1.89
N ARG A 6 9.55 28.04 -2.36
CA ARG A 6 9.53 26.82 -1.54
C ARG A 6 10.57 26.84 -0.42
N THR A 7 11.79 27.30 -0.71
CA THR A 7 12.88 27.41 0.28
C THR A 7 12.61 28.54 1.30
N GLU A 8 12.04 29.66 0.86
CA GLU A 8 11.71 30.80 1.73
C GLU A 8 10.59 30.46 2.72
N LEU A 9 9.53 29.79 2.27
CA LEU A 9 8.40 29.41 3.15
C LEU A 9 8.77 28.31 4.16
N GLY A 10 9.72 27.43 3.82
CA GLY A 10 10.24 26.41 4.74
C GLY A 10 10.99 26.96 5.96
N ARG A 11 11.30 28.27 6.00
CA ARG A 11 11.91 28.94 7.15
C ARG A 11 10.89 29.38 8.22
N ILE A 12 9.59 29.31 7.92
CA ILE A 12 8.52 29.64 8.87
C ILE A 12 8.29 28.43 9.78
N PRO A 13 8.45 28.54 11.10
CA PRO A 13 8.16 27.46 12.04
C PRO A 13 6.73 26.94 11.85
N GLY A 14 6.58 25.62 11.68
CA GLY A 14 5.28 24.97 11.44
C GLY A 14 4.79 24.96 9.99
N PHE A 15 5.48 25.62 9.04
CA PHE A 15 5.08 25.60 7.62
C PHE A 15 5.27 24.21 6.98
N ALA A 16 6.31 23.47 7.37
CA ALA A 16 6.52 22.10 6.91
C ALA A 16 5.35 21.18 7.33
N ASP A 17 4.87 21.31 8.58
CA ASP A 17 3.74 20.55 9.10
C ASP A 17 2.42 20.92 8.42
N TYR A 18 2.19 22.23 8.23
CA TYR A 18 1.04 22.73 7.48
C TYR A 18 1.02 22.17 6.06
N ARG A 19 2.16 22.24 5.37
CA ARG A 19 2.29 21.73 4.01
C ARG A 19 2.05 20.23 3.93
N ARG A 20 2.62 19.44 4.84
CA ARG A 20 2.40 17.99 4.89
C ARG A 20 0.93 17.63 5.09
N LYS A 21 0.21 18.40 5.92
CA LYS A 21 -1.24 18.23 6.11
C LYS A 21 -1.99 18.53 4.81
N GLU A 22 -1.58 19.55 4.08
CA GLU A 22 -2.18 19.90 2.79
C GLU A 22 -1.85 18.88 1.69
N ASP A 23 -0.62 18.40 1.59
CA ASP A 23 -0.22 17.35 0.64
C ASP A 23 -1.04 16.06 0.89
N ARG A 24 -1.25 15.66 2.16
CA ARG A 24 -2.12 14.52 2.51
C ARG A 24 -3.60 14.74 2.14
N ARG A 25 -4.11 15.98 2.26
CA ARG A 25 -5.48 16.32 1.83
C ARG A 25 -5.61 16.22 0.32
N ASP A 26 -4.61 16.69 -0.42
CA ASP A 26 -4.59 16.61 -1.87
C ASP A 26 -4.52 15.17 -2.37
N ASP A 27 -3.72 14.33 -1.72
CA ASP A 27 -3.62 12.90 -2.03
C ASP A 27 -4.94 12.16 -1.72
N ASP A 28 -5.53 12.39 -0.54
CA ASP A 28 -6.84 11.83 -0.17
C ASP A 28 -7.94 12.28 -1.15
N LYS A 29 -7.97 13.57 -1.50
CA LYS A 29 -8.91 14.10 -2.51
C LYS A 29 -8.71 13.42 -3.86
N ARG A 30 -7.47 13.21 -4.29
CA ARG A 30 -7.17 12.53 -5.56
C ARG A 30 -7.72 11.10 -5.57
N ILE A 31 -7.51 10.36 -4.49
CA ILE A 31 -8.04 8.99 -4.33
C ILE A 31 -9.58 9.02 -4.40
N ARG A 32 -10.24 9.91 -3.64
CA ARG A 32 -11.71 10.02 -3.63
C ARG A 32 -12.28 10.38 -5.00
N VAL A 33 -11.65 11.30 -5.71
CA VAL A 33 -12.07 11.65 -7.09
C VAL A 33 -11.90 10.44 -8.02
N GLY A 34 -10.78 9.72 -7.95
CA GLY A 34 -10.55 8.51 -8.75
C GLY A 34 -11.58 7.40 -8.48
N ILE A 35 -11.95 7.19 -7.22
CA ILE A 35 -13.03 6.28 -6.82
C ILE A 35 -14.36 6.72 -7.43
N ALA A 36 -14.74 7.98 -7.23
CA ALA A 36 -16.00 8.51 -7.73
C ALA A 36 -16.10 8.45 -9.26
N ASP A 37 -15.00 8.69 -9.97
CA ASP A 37 -14.93 8.58 -11.43
C ASP A 37 -15.09 7.12 -11.89
N THR A 38 -14.52 6.17 -11.14
CA THR A 38 -14.69 4.73 -11.44
C THR A 38 -16.12 4.26 -11.19
N LEU A 39 -16.75 4.69 -10.09
CA LEU A 39 -18.18 4.44 -9.84
C LEU A 39 -19.07 5.04 -10.93
N SER A 40 -18.73 6.24 -11.43
CA SER A 40 -19.45 6.87 -12.55
C SER A 40 -19.41 6.01 -13.83
N LYS A 41 -18.26 5.39 -14.14
CA LYS A 41 -18.15 4.47 -15.28
C LYS A 41 -19.09 3.26 -15.14
N GLN A 42 -19.26 2.75 -13.92
CA GLN A 42 -20.18 1.64 -13.64
C GLN A 42 -21.65 2.07 -13.78
N VAL A 43 -21.99 3.28 -13.33
CA VAL A 43 -23.31 3.89 -13.57
C VAL A 43 -23.61 3.97 -15.07
N ASP A 44 -22.66 4.42 -15.88
CA ASP A 44 -22.85 4.53 -17.33
C ASP A 44 -23.05 3.15 -17.99
N ALA A 45 -22.27 2.15 -17.57
CA ALA A 45 -22.39 0.79 -18.06
C ALA A 45 -23.75 0.16 -17.70
N LEU A 46 -24.17 0.26 -16.45
CA LEU A 46 -25.49 -0.22 -16.01
C LEU A 46 -26.64 0.54 -16.68
N THR A 47 -26.46 1.84 -16.96
CA THR A 47 -27.46 2.63 -17.70
C THR A 47 -27.64 2.11 -19.12
N ARG A 48 -26.54 1.76 -19.82
CA ARG A 48 -26.61 1.11 -21.14
C ARG A 48 -27.26 -0.27 -21.08
N LEU A 49 -26.92 -1.09 -20.08
CA LEU A 49 -27.58 -2.37 -19.84
C LEU A 49 -29.09 -2.19 -19.64
N ASN A 50 -29.50 -1.23 -18.81
CA ASN A 50 -30.90 -0.96 -18.53
C ASN A 50 -31.69 -0.58 -19.79
N ALA A 51 -31.09 0.21 -20.69
CA ALA A 51 -31.69 0.52 -21.99
C ALA A 51 -31.91 -0.75 -22.85
N GLY A 52 -30.94 -1.68 -22.87
CA GLY A 52 -31.11 -2.97 -23.55
C GLY A 52 -32.22 -3.85 -22.95
N LEU A 53 -32.39 -3.81 -21.63
CA LEU A 53 -33.49 -4.54 -20.95
C LEU A 53 -34.88 -3.99 -21.31
N VAL A 54 -34.99 -2.68 -21.56
CA VAL A 54 -36.22 -2.05 -22.05
C VAL A 54 -36.60 -2.62 -23.42
N GLU A 55 -35.64 -2.73 -24.34
CA GLU A 55 -35.86 -3.32 -25.67
C GLU A 55 -36.30 -4.79 -25.57
N ALA A 56 -35.71 -5.53 -24.62
CA ALA A 56 -36.06 -6.93 -24.34
C ALA A 56 -37.36 -7.12 -23.52
N ARG A 57 -38.04 -6.03 -23.12
CA ARG A 57 -39.26 -6.03 -22.28
C ARG A 57 -39.12 -6.75 -20.93
N ASN A 58 -37.92 -6.78 -20.35
CA ASN A 58 -37.67 -7.42 -19.05
C ASN A 58 -37.91 -6.47 -17.87
N LEU A 59 -39.18 -6.13 -17.62
CA LEU A 59 -39.59 -5.11 -16.65
C LEU A 59 -39.11 -5.37 -15.20
N THR A 60 -39.01 -6.63 -14.80
CA THR A 60 -38.59 -6.99 -13.43
C THR A 60 -37.15 -6.56 -13.16
N GLN A 61 -36.24 -6.84 -14.10
CA GLN A 61 -34.82 -6.53 -13.93
C GLN A 61 -34.52 -5.05 -14.11
N ILE A 62 -35.28 -4.34 -14.96
CA ILE A 62 -35.14 -2.88 -15.14
C ILE A 62 -35.21 -2.16 -13.78
N SER A 63 -36.28 -2.39 -13.02
CA SER A 63 -36.48 -1.71 -11.73
C SER A 63 -35.36 -2.00 -10.72
N ARG A 64 -34.74 -3.18 -10.80
CA ARG A 64 -33.68 -3.62 -9.89
C ARG A 64 -32.35 -2.97 -10.25
N ILE A 65 -32.01 -2.93 -11.54
CA ILE A 65 -30.81 -2.27 -12.06
C ILE A 65 -30.90 -0.75 -11.84
N GLU A 66 -32.07 -0.14 -12.02
CA GLU A 66 -32.28 1.29 -11.71
C GLU A 66 -31.99 1.64 -10.25
N ARG A 67 -32.40 0.78 -9.31
CA ARG A 67 -32.07 0.98 -7.89
C ARG A 67 -30.56 0.91 -7.65
N ALA A 68 -29.88 -0.07 -8.24
CA ALA A 68 -28.42 -0.21 -8.14
C ALA A 68 -27.70 1.02 -8.73
N ILE A 69 -28.14 1.53 -9.89
CA ILE A 69 -27.63 2.77 -10.49
C ILE A 69 -27.75 3.94 -9.51
N GLY A 70 -28.93 4.10 -8.90
CA GLY A 70 -29.16 5.17 -7.92
C GLY A 70 -28.24 5.08 -6.71
N GLN A 71 -28.02 3.87 -6.18
CA GLN A 71 -27.12 3.64 -5.04
C GLN A 71 -25.65 3.93 -5.39
N ILE A 72 -25.16 3.43 -6.52
CA ILE A 72 -23.77 3.68 -6.96
C ILE A 72 -23.54 5.17 -7.22
N ARG A 73 -24.51 5.85 -7.83
CA ARG A 73 -24.43 7.31 -8.04
C ARG A 73 -24.35 8.05 -6.71
N LEU A 74 -25.22 7.72 -5.76
CA LEU A 74 -25.20 8.33 -4.42
C LEU A 74 -23.86 8.08 -3.72
N LEU A 75 -23.30 6.87 -3.83
CA LEU A 75 -21.97 6.55 -3.31
C LEU A 75 -20.88 7.43 -3.93
N GLY A 76 -20.85 7.54 -5.26
CA GLY A 76 -19.90 8.39 -5.97
C GLY A 76 -20.00 9.86 -5.58
N ASP A 77 -21.22 10.38 -5.43
CA ASP A 77 -21.45 11.77 -5.03
C ASP A 77 -21.00 12.03 -3.58
N ARG A 78 -21.30 11.09 -2.67
CA ARG A 78 -20.87 11.17 -1.26
C ARG A 78 -19.34 11.17 -1.15
N VAL A 79 -18.67 10.27 -1.86
CA VAL A 79 -17.19 10.19 -1.86
C VAL A 79 -16.58 11.46 -2.43
N ARG A 80 -17.13 11.99 -3.52
CA ARG A 80 -16.62 13.20 -4.19
C ARG A 80 -16.80 14.46 -3.35
N THR A 81 -17.89 14.55 -2.58
CA THR A 81 -18.28 15.78 -1.86
C THR A 81 -17.95 15.77 -0.36
N ALA A 82 -17.44 14.67 0.18
CA ALA A 82 -17.11 14.57 1.60
C ALA A 82 -16.14 15.70 2.03
N THR A 83 -16.65 16.63 2.83
CA THR A 83 -15.90 17.77 3.38
C THR A 83 -15.21 17.38 4.68
N TYR A 84 -13.96 17.79 4.85
CA TYR A 84 -13.21 17.56 6.09
C TYR A 84 -13.81 18.37 7.24
N GLY A 85 -14.05 17.71 8.37
CA GLY A 85 -14.43 18.38 9.62
C GLY A 85 -13.26 19.15 10.27
N TYR A 86 -13.57 19.97 11.28
CA TYR A 86 -12.58 20.77 12.03
C TYR A 86 -11.77 19.99 13.08
N GLY A 87 -11.91 18.65 13.17
CA GLY A 87 -11.34 17.84 14.26
C GLY A 87 -10.84 16.45 13.87
N GLY A 88 -10.43 16.25 12.60
CA GLY A 88 -10.01 14.95 12.08
C GLY A 88 -8.50 14.79 11.89
N LEU A 89 -8.11 13.79 11.09
CA LEU A 89 -6.72 13.39 10.80
C LEU A 89 -5.80 14.56 10.38
N PHE A 90 -6.39 15.60 9.79
CA PHE A 90 -5.66 16.75 9.25
C PHE A 90 -5.47 17.90 10.23
N THR A 91 -6.02 17.82 11.45
CA THR A 91 -5.85 18.85 12.49
C THR A 91 -4.85 18.45 13.57
N GLU A 92 -4.66 17.15 13.82
CA GLU A 92 -3.72 16.61 14.81
C GLU A 92 -2.25 16.91 14.45
N ASN A 93 -1.40 17.18 15.43
CA ASN A 93 0.03 17.49 15.21
C ASN A 93 0.91 16.23 15.12
N SER A 94 0.45 15.12 15.68
CA SER A 94 1.08 13.80 15.60
C SER A 94 0.02 12.84 15.08
N VAL A 95 0.20 12.31 13.87
CA VAL A 95 -0.75 11.33 13.33
C VAL A 95 -0.41 9.95 13.91
N ASP A 96 -1.42 9.24 14.40
CA ASP A 96 -1.27 7.85 14.88
C ASP A 96 -0.98 6.92 13.70
N GLU A 97 0.11 6.16 13.78
CA GLU A 97 0.50 5.23 12.72
C GLU A 97 -0.52 4.11 12.53
N GLN A 98 -1.23 3.70 13.59
CA GLN A 98 -2.29 2.70 13.47
C GLN A 98 -3.44 3.21 12.60
N VAL A 99 -3.70 4.51 12.63
CA VAL A 99 -4.73 5.16 11.80
C VAL A 99 -4.29 5.22 10.35
N LEU A 100 -3.04 5.62 10.09
CA LEU A 100 -2.49 5.67 8.73
C LEU A 100 -2.42 4.29 8.09
N ASP A 101 -1.99 3.29 8.85
CA ASP A 101 -1.93 1.92 8.36
C ASP A 101 -3.33 1.37 8.07
N GLN A 102 -4.29 1.63 8.95
CA GLN A 102 -5.67 1.21 8.69
C GLN A 102 -6.29 1.91 7.47
N LEU A 103 -6.01 3.20 7.25
CA LEU A 103 -6.45 3.92 6.05
C LEU A 103 -5.86 3.31 4.77
N ARG A 104 -4.59 2.88 4.79
CA ARG A 104 -4.00 2.13 3.68
C ARG A 104 -4.77 0.84 3.40
N HIS A 105 -5.13 0.08 4.44
CA HIS A 105 -5.92 -1.13 4.29
C HIS A 105 -7.32 -0.86 3.74
N PHE A 106 -7.96 0.25 4.14
CA PHE A 106 -9.23 0.71 3.55
C PHE A 106 -9.08 1.02 2.06
N ASP A 107 -8.03 1.75 1.66
CA ASP A 107 -7.81 2.13 0.26
C ASP A 107 -7.58 0.89 -0.63
N LEU A 108 -6.82 -0.10 -0.15
CA LEU A 108 -6.62 -1.39 -0.83
C LEU A 108 -7.92 -2.19 -0.95
N ALA A 109 -8.70 -2.28 0.13
CA ALA A 109 -9.99 -2.97 0.13
C ALA A 109 -10.97 -2.29 -0.83
N LEU A 110 -11.05 -0.95 -0.81
CA LEU A 110 -11.89 -0.18 -1.72
C LEU A 110 -11.55 -0.43 -3.18
N GLN A 111 -10.25 -0.43 -3.53
CA GLN A 111 -9.83 -0.73 -4.90
C GLN A 111 -10.29 -2.13 -5.33
N ARG A 112 -10.10 -3.15 -4.49
CA ARG A 112 -10.54 -4.53 -4.77
C ARG A 112 -12.05 -4.62 -4.98
N GLU A 113 -12.85 -4.07 -4.07
CA GLU A 113 -14.32 -4.14 -4.17
C GLU A 113 -14.83 -3.32 -5.38
N ILE A 114 -14.15 -2.23 -5.77
CA ILE A 114 -14.47 -1.49 -7.00
C ILE A 114 -14.17 -2.35 -8.25
N ASP A 115 -13.05 -3.08 -8.25
CA ASP A 115 -12.70 -3.99 -9.35
C ASP A 115 -13.69 -5.17 -9.42
N ALA A 116 -14.12 -5.71 -8.27
CA ALA A 116 -15.15 -6.73 -8.19
C ALA A 116 -16.51 -6.23 -8.71
N LEU A 117 -16.91 -5.01 -8.34
CA LEU A 117 -18.08 -4.34 -8.89
C LEU A 117 -17.98 -4.20 -10.42
N ALA A 118 -16.83 -3.75 -10.92
CA ALA A 118 -16.60 -3.59 -12.36
C ALA A 118 -16.69 -4.93 -13.12
N ALA A 119 -16.16 -6.00 -12.55
CA ALA A 119 -16.26 -7.35 -13.10
C ALA A 119 -17.73 -7.83 -13.14
N LEU A 120 -18.49 -7.63 -12.06
CA LEU A 120 -19.93 -7.94 -12.01
C LEU A 120 -20.71 -7.17 -13.08
N VAL A 121 -20.49 -5.85 -13.19
CA VAL A 121 -21.16 -5.00 -14.19
C VAL A 121 -20.79 -5.42 -15.61
N THR A 122 -19.54 -5.80 -15.85
CA THR A 122 -19.09 -6.33 -17.15
C THR A 122 -19.77 -7.65 -17.48
N GLY A 123 -19.87 -8.57 -16.53
CA GLY A 123 -20.57 -9.84 -16.71
C GLY A 123 -22.06 -9.65 -17.00
N LEU A 124 -22.72 -8.72 -16.29
CA LEU A 124 -24.10 -8.33 -16.53
C LEU A 124 -24.33 -7.73 -17.93
N SER A 125 -23.32 -7.03 -18.46
CA SER A 125 -23.40 -6.32 -19.75
C SER A 125 -22.92 -7.15 -20.94
N SER A 126 -22.51 -8.41 -20.73
CA SER A 126 -22.01 -9.26 -21.81
C SER A 126 -23.11 -9.62 -22.82
N ALA A 127 -22.78 -9.58 -24.11
CA ALA A 127 -23.75 -9.85 -25.17
C ALA A 127 -24.43 -11.22 -25.01
N GLY A 128 -25.78 -11.23 -25.05
CA GLY A 128 -26.58 -12.46 -24.91
C GLY A 128 -26.89 -12.87 -23.47
N SER A 129 -26.31 -12.21 -22.47
CA SER A 129 -26.66 -12.44 -21.06
C SER A 129 -27.88 -11.60 -20.66
N THR A 130 -28.80 -12.23 -19.94
CA THR A 130 -29.89 -11.53 -19.24
C THR A 130 -29.58 -11.60 -17.75
N PRO A 131 -29.55 -10.45 -17.03
CA PRO A 131 -29.35 -10.44 -15.59
C PRO A 131 -30.34 -11.35 -14.87
N THR A 132 -29.82 -12.25 -14.05
CA THR A 132 -30.62 -13.09 -13.16
C THR A 132 -30.81 -12.39 -11.81
N ASP A 133 -31.75 -12.89 -11.00
CA ASP A 133 -31.93 -12.40 -9.64
C ASP A 133 -30.67 -12.62 -8.77
N ALA A 134 -29.89 -13.66 -9.06
CA ALA A 134 -28.63 -13.94 -8.38
C ALA A 134 -27.57 -12.88 -8.73
N ASP A 135 -27.46 -12.48 -9.99
CA ASP A 135 -26.51 -11.45 -10.42
C ASP A 135 -26.84 -10.09 -9.79
N VAL A 136 -28.13 -9.75 -9.72
CA VAL A 136 -28.60 -8.54 -9.04
C VAL A 136 -28.34 -8.60 -7.53
N ALA A 137 -28.52 -9.77 -6.90
CA ALA A 137 -28.21 -9.94 -5.49
C ALA A 137 -26.70 -9.78 -5.21
N ALA A 138 -25.85 -10.32 -6.08
CA ALA A 138 -24.41 -10.13 -6.02
C ALA A 138 -24.02 -8.66 -6.17
N LEU A 139 -24.59 -7.96 -7.15
CA LEU A 139 -24.40 -6.52 -7.34
C LEU A 139 -24.77 -5.71 -6.09
N ASN A 140 -25.93 -5.98 -5.48
CA ASN A 140 -26.37 -5.28 -4.27
C ASN A 140 -25.49 -5.58 -3.04
N THR A 141 -25.00 -6.81 -2.95
CA THR A 141 -24.05 -7.21 -1.90
C THR A 141 -22.76 -6.40 -2.02
N GLU A 142 -22.24 -6.26 -3.24
CA GLU A 142 -21.02 -5.51 -3.51
C GLU A 142 -21.18 -4.01 -3.25
N ILE A 143 -22.31 -3.43 -3.66
CA ILE A 143 -22.68 -2.04 -3.34
C ILE A 143 -22.72 -1.81 -1.82
N THR A 144 -23.23 -2.78 -1.07
CA THR A 144 -23.33 -2.70 0.40
C THR A 144 -21.95 -2.73 1.05
N ARG A 145 -21.05 -3.60 0.58
CA ARG A 145 -19.65 -3.66 1.06
C ARG A 145 -18.91 -2.37 0.77
N LEU A 146 -19.04 -1.83 -0.44
CA LEU A 146 -18.45 -0.55 -0.81
C LEU A 146 -18.95 0.60 0.07
N SER A 147 -20.26 0.66 0.32
CA SER A 147 -20.84 1.66 1.22
C SER A 147 -20.24 1.56 2.62
N LEU A 148 -20.16 0.35 3.17
CA LEU A 148 -19.60 0.12 4.50
C LEU A 148 -18.13 0.57 4.58
N LEU A 149 -17.30 0.19 3.60
CA LEU A 149 -15.90 0.59 3.56
C LEU A 149 -15.72 2.12 3.44
N ILE A 150 -16.50 2.77 2.57
CA ILE A 150 -16.45 4.24 2.40
C ILE A 150 -16.85 4.94 3.70
N ASP A 151 -17.92 4.48 4.34
CA ASP A 151 -18.45 5.08 5.56
C ASP A 151 -17.46 4.90 6.73
N SER A 152 -16.93 3.70 6.91
CA SER A 152 -15.93 3.40 7.93
C SER A 152 -14.62 4.14 7.72
N ARG A 153 -14.12 4.22 6.47
CA ARG A 153 -12.94 5.02 6.13
C ARG A 153 -13.17 6.49 6.47
N THR A 154 -14.34 7.03 6.11
CA THR A 154 -14.70 8.42 6.41
C THR A 154 -14.71 8.66 7.92
N GLN A 155 -15.25 7.73 8.71
CA GLN A 155 -15.20 7.81 10.17
C GLN A 155 -13.77 7.83 10.71
N VAL A 156 -12.86 7.01 10.17
CA VAL A 156 -11.44 7.01 10.58
C VAL A 156 -10.79 8.35 10.27
N VAL A 157 -11.04 8.92 9.09
CA VAL A 157 -10.53 10.24 8.70
C VAL A 157 -11.09 11.35 9.61
N ASP A 158 -12.39 11.33 9.88
CA ASP A 158 -13.08 12.37 10.65
C ASP A 158 -12.75 12.31 12.14
N THR A 159 -12.53 11.12 12.69
CA THR A 159 -12.27 10.93 14.13
C THR A 159 -10.79 10.83 14.48
N ALA A 160 -9.92 10.62 13.48
CA ALA A 160 -8.51 10.29 13.66
C ALA A 160 -8.29 9.08 14.60
N LYS A 161 -9.21 8.11 14.58
CA LYS A 161 -9.16 6.91 15.43
C LYS A 161 -9.33 5.65 14.59
N PRO A 162 -8.65 4.54 14.95
CA PRO A 162 -8.86 3.28 14.25
C PRO A 162 -10.30 2.77 14.41
N HIS A 163 -10.87 2.25 13.32
CA HIS A 163 -12.13 1.51 13.32
C HIS A 163 -11.94 0.15 13.99
N GLN A 164 -12.89 -0.26 14.84
CA GLN A 164 -12.78 -1.51 15.62
C GLN A 164 -13.88 -2.54 15.32
N ASP A 165 -14.84 -2.20 14.46
CA ASP A 165 -15.92 -3.11 14.09
C ASP A 165 -15.39 -4.37 13.38
N ALA A 166 -15.82 -5.54 13.86
CA ALA A 166 -15.30 -6.82 13.39
C ALA A 166 -15.67 -7.12 11.92
N ASP A 167 -16.85 -6.72 11.48
CA ASP A 167 -17.29 -6.96 10.10
C ASP A 167 -16.46 -6.10 9.15
N VAL A 168 -16.23 -4.83 9.51
CA VAL A 168 -15.35 -3.94 8.76
C VAL A 168 -13.92 -4.47 8.73
N LEU A 169 -13.37 -4.86 9.87
CA LEU A 169 -12.02 -5.43 9.96
C LEU A 169 -11.89 -6.72 9.13
N SER A 170 -12.94 -7.53 9.03
CA SER A 170 -12.94 -8.71 8.17
C SER A 170 -12.82 -8.36 6.67
N LEU A 171 -13.46 -7.27 6.23
CA LEU A 171 -13.36 -6.77 4.86
C LEU A 171 -11.96 -6.20 4.55
N LEU A 172 -11.24 -5.73 5.56
CA LEU A 172 -9.83 -5.32 5.45
C LEU A 172 -8.88 -6.53 5.46
N ALA A 173 -9.20 -7.56 6.24
CA ALA A 173 -8.37 -8.76 6.40
C ALA A 173 -8.39 -9.69 5.17
N THR A 174 -9.39 -9.58 4.29
CA THR A 174 -9.43 -10.30 3.01
C THR A 174 -8.47 -9.73 1.96
N ASN A 175 -7.64 -8.74 2.31
CA ASN A 175 -6.61 -8.21 1.43
C ASN A 175 -5.60 -9.32 1.10
N PRO A 176 -5.27 -9.55 -0.19
CA PRO A 176 -3.96 -10.12 -0.46
C PRO A 176 -2.93 -9.21 0.22
N PRO A 177 -1.82 -9.75 0.74
CA PRO A 177 -0.76 -8.91 1.27
C PRO A 177 -0.45 -7.81 0.22
N PRO A 178 -0.07 -6.58 0.66
CA PRO A 178 0.38 -5.54 -0.27
C PRO A 178 1.28 -6.18 -1.32
N PRO A 179 1.19 -5.77 -2.61
CA PRO A 179 1.98 -6.40 -3.65
C PRO A 179 3.41 -6.51 -3.14
N SER A 180 3.88 -7.75 -3.04
CA SER A 180 5.19 -8.06 -2.48
C SER A 180 6.20 -7.16 -3.18
N SER A 181 6.94 -6.36 -2.41
CA SER A 181 7.93 -5.43 -2.96
C SER A 181 8.69 -6.11 -4.09
N PRO A 182 8.88 -5.46 -5.27
CA PRO A 182 9.65 -6.04 -6.36
C PRO A 182 11.05 -6.51 -5.90
N LEU A 183 11.59 -5.86 -4.87
CA LEU A 183 12.86 -6.21 -4.23
C LEU A 183 12.88 -7.62 -3.62
N LEU A 184 11.72 -8.21 -3.25
CA LEU A 184 11.64 -9.60 -2.80
C LEU A 184 11.95 -10.61 -3.92
N SER A 185 11.88 -10.20 -5.17
CA SER A 185 12.22 -11.07 -6.31
C SER A 185 13.70 -11.02 -6.70
N LEU A 186 14.48 -10.09 -6.15
CA LEU A 186 15.89 -9.91 -6.50
C LEU A 186 16.72 -11.16 -6.19
N ALA A 187 17.57 -11.53 -7.13
CA ALA A 187 18.63 -12.50 -7.00
C ALA A 187 20.01 -11.83 -7.08
N LEU A 188 21.07 -12.62 -6.85
CA LEU A 188 22.45 -12.17 -6.98
C LEU A 188 22.76 -11.83 -8.45
N GLY A 189 23.29 -10.63 -8.70
CA GLY A 189 23.67 -10.14 -10.03
C GLY A 189 22.58 -9.36 -10.77
N ASP A 190 21.34 -9.38 -10.28
CA ASP A 190 20.22 -8.65 -10.88
C ASP A 190 20.43 -7.14 -10.87
N THR A 191 19.88 -6.49 -11.89
CA THR A 191 19.84 -5.03 -12.01
C THR A 191 18.44 -4.50 -11.77
N PHE A 192 18.33 -3.37 -11.10
CA PHE A 192 17.05 -2.71 -10.83
C PHE A 192 17.26 -1.21 -10.73
N SER A 193 16.19 -0.44 -10.85
CA SER A 193 16.20 0.99 -10.56
C SER A 193 15.29 1.33 -9.38
N VAL A 194 15.67 2.38 -8.66
CA VAL A 194 14.82 3.02 -7.65
C VAL A 194 14.83 4.51 -7.93
N LEU A 195 13.66 5.11 -8.18
CA LEU A 195 13.55 6.52 -8.59
C LEU A 195 14.42 6.87 -9.82
N GLY A 196 14.64 5.91 -10.72
CA GLY A 196 15.47 6.06 -11.91
C GLY A 196 16.98 5.93 -11.70
N GLU A 197 17.45 5.76 -10.46
CA GLU A 197 18.84 5.42 -10.15
C GLU A 197 19.04 3.90 -10.28
N ASN A 198 20.07 3.47 -11.01
CA ASN A 198 20.32 2.06 -11.30
C ASN A 198 21.26 1.43 -10.28
N TYR A 199 20.92 0.22 -9.87
CA TYR A 199 21.67 -0.60 -8.92
C TYR A 199 21.88 -2.00 -9.48
N GLN A 200 22.92 -2.68 -8.97
CA GLN A 200 23.17 -4.10 -9.23
C GLN A 200 23.43 -4.80 -7.91
N THR A 201 22.87 -5.99 -7.73
CA THR A 201 23.06 -6.78 -6.50
C THR A 201 24.39 -7.54 -6.53
N ASP A 202 25.26 -7.28 -5.54
CA ASP A 202 26.58 -7.95 -5.41
C ASP A 202 26.61 -9.02 -4.29
N ALA A 203 25.64 -8.97 -3.38
CA ALA A 203 25.35 -9.99 -2.39
C ALA A 203 23.85 -10.00 -2.06
N MET A 204 23.35 -11.18 -1.69
CA MET A 204 22.00 -11.41 -1.23
C MET A 204 22.03 -12.11 0.13
N MET A 205 21.17 -11.67 1.02
CA MET A 205 20.90 -12.36 2.28
C MET A 205 19.41 -12.47 2.51
N THR A 206 18.96 -13.69 2.80
CA THR A 206 17.57 -13.98 3.16
C THR A 206 17.52 -14.44 4.61
N LEU A 207 16.82 -13.70 5.47
CA LEU A 207 16.50 -14.14 6.83
C LEU A 207 15.10 -14.74 6.85
N ILE A 208 14.95 -15.90 7.48
CA ILE A 208 13.71 -16.69 7.52
C ILE A 208 13.30 -16.88 8.99
N ASP A 209 12.16 -16.33 9.36
CA ASP A 209 11.53 -16.44 10.68
C ASP A 209 10.11 -17.00 10.49
N GLY A 210 9.98 -18.33 10.57
CA GLY A 210 8.74 -19.02 10.19
C GLY A 210 8.38 -18.74 8.73
N ASP A 211 7.20 -18.15 8.50
CA ASP A 211 6.71 -17.75 7.17
C ASP A 211 7.21 -16.35 6.74
N VAL A 212 7.81 -15.59 7.66
CA VAL A 212 8.34 -14.25 7.38
C VAL A 212 9.73 -14.37 6.77
N ARG A 213 9.94 -13.66 5.66
CA ARG A 213 11.20 -13.56 4.94
C ARG A 213 11.64 -12.12 4.86
N PHE A 214 12.92 -11.86 5.13
CA PHE A 214 13.57 -10.59 4.85
C PHE A 214 14.60 -10.80 3.74
N HIS A 215 14.53 -10.04 2.67
CA HIS A 215 15.55 -9.98 1.62
C HIS A 215 16.39 -8.72 1.82
N LEU A 216 17.70 -8.92 1.94
CA LEU A 216 18.70 -7.88 1.97
C LEU A 216 19.58 -8.03 0.74
N ALA A 217 19.48 -7.06 -0.17
CA ALA A 217 20.23 -6.99 -1.41
C ALA A 217 21.33 -5.93 -1.28
N ARG A 218 22.60 -6.34 -1.26
CA ARG A 218 23.73 -5.41 -1.21
C ARG A 218 24.00 -4.87 -2.60
N VAL A 219 24.27 -3.57 -2.70
CA VAL A 219 24.50 -2.84 -3.95
C VAL A 219 25.86 -2.14 -4.01
N GLY A 220 26.80 -2.60 -3.18
CA GLY A 220 28.14 -2.03 -3.06
C GLY A 220 28.39 -1.30 -1.74
N GLU A 221 29.35 -0.38 -1.76
CA GLU A 221 29.78 0.43 -0.61
C GLU A 221 29.70 1.92 -0.96
N ASN A 222 29.38 2.74 0.04
CA ASN A 222 29.44 4.19 -0.11
C ASN A 222 30.90 4.71 -0.13
N LYS A 223 31.08 6.03 -0.28
CA LYS A 223 32.42 6.66 -0.30
C LYS A 223 33.21 6.47 1.00
N GLN A 224 32.54 6.16 2.11
CA GLN A 224 33.17 5.87 3.40
C GLN A 224 33.46 4.38 3.59
N GLY A 225 33.17 3.52 2.61
CA GLY A 225 33.37 2.07 2.70
C GLY A 225 32.26 1.33 3.46
N ALA A 226 31.16 1.99 3.81
CA ALA A 226 30.03 1.33 4.47
C ALA A 226 29.12 0.65 3.43
N GLY A 227 28.74 -0.60 3.70
CA GLY A 227 27.86 -1.37 2.82
C GLY A 227 26.50 -0.71 2.62
N GLN A 228 26.01 -0.72 1.38
CA GLN A 228 24.70 -0.20 1.00
C GLN A 228 23.78 -1.35 0.64
N TRP A 229 22.56 -1.34 1.19
CA TRP A 229 21.63 -2.45 1.14
C TRP A 229 20.22 -1.99 0.83
N PHE A 230 19.46 -2.80 0.10
CA PHE A 230 18.02 -2.69 0.02
C PHE A 230 17.37 -3.80 0.84
N LEU A 231 16.44 -3.42 1.70
CA LEU A 231 15.61 -4.32 2.51
C LEU A 231 14.25 -4.46 1.87
N ALA A 232 13.73 -5.69 1.87
CA ALA A 232 12.33 -5.99 1.61
C ALA A 232 11.86 -7.13 2.51
N SER A 233 10.57 -7.20 2.81
CA SER A 233 10.02 -8.26 3.65
C SER A 233 8.70 -8.79 3.15
N SER A 234 8.45 -10.09 3.38
CA SER A 234 7.12 -10.67 3.21
C SER A 234 6.16 -10.29 4.34
N ASN A 235 6.65 -9.67 5.43
CA ASN A 235 5.81 -9.05 6.44
C ASN A 235 5.43 -7.62 5.99
N PRO A 236 4.14 -7.32 5.80
CA PRO A 236 3.68 -5.99 5.37
C PRO A 236 4.00 -4.86 6.36
N GLU A 237 4.25 -5.17 7.64
CA GLU A 237 4.63 -4.17 8.65
C GLU A 237 6.07 -3.64 8.46
N VAL A 238 6.88 -4.36 7.68
CA VAL A 238 8.28 -4.00 7.43
C VAL A 238 8.35 -3.35 6.05
N PRO A 239 8.52 -2.01 5.98
CA PRO A 239 8.59 -1.35 4.70
C PRO A 239 9.89 -1.69 3.97
N SER A 240 9.84 -1.65 2.64
CA SER A 240 11.05 -1.62 1.83
C SER A 240 11.90 -0.42 2.19
N ALA A 241 13.23 -0.58 2.22
CA ALA A 241 14.13 0.48 2.64
C ALA A 241 15.48 0.41 1.95
N PHE A 242 16.09 1.57 1.75
CA PHE A 242 17.50 1.71 1.46
C PHE A 242 18.25 1.94 2.76
N LEU A 243 19.23 1.09 3.05
CA LEU A 243 19.95 1.01 4.30
C LEU A 243 21.45 1.16 4.07
N VAL A 244 22.13 1.79 5.02
CA VAL A 244 23.59 1.91 5.04
C VAL A 244 24.09 1.33 6.35
N GLU A 245 25.14 0.52 6.27
CA GLU A 245 25.82 -0.02 7.45
C GLU A 245 26.36 1.12 8.33
N ASN A 246 26.25 0.94 9.63
CA ASN A 246 26.68 1.89 10.63
C ASN A 246 27.35 1.14 11.80
N GLU A 247 28.23 1.83 12.54
CA GLU A 247 28.92 1.26 13.70
C GLU A 247 28.02 1.21 14.94
N THR A 248 27.14 2.20 15.11
CA THR A 248 26.18 2.23 16.21
C THR A 248 24.93 1.43 15.88
N ASP A 249 24.41 0.69 16.87
CA ASP A 249 23.16 -0.06 16.78
C ASP A 249 21.93 0.86 16.93
N PRO A 250 21.23 1.21 15.84
CA PRO A 250 20.04 2.05 15.90
C PRO A 250 18.81 1.31 16.45
N ALA A 251 18.87 -0.03 16.51
CA ALA A 251 17.80 -0.91 17.00
C ALA A 251 18.06 -1.46 18.41
N ALA A 252 19.10 -0.97 19.11
CA ALA A 252 19.60 -1.54 20.38
C ALA A 252 18.55 -1.72 21.49
N ALA A 253 17.46 -0.95 21.44
CA ALA A 253 16.37 -1.04 22.41
C ALA A 253 15.40 -2.21 22.15
N GLN A 254 15.45 -2.85 20.98
CA GLN A 254 14.55 -3.94 20.60
C GLN A 254 15.19 -5.31 20.87
N PRO A 255 14.44 -6.28 21.44
CA PRO A 255 14.95 -7.64 21.59
C PRO A 255 15.15 -8.28 20.21
N MET A 256 16.29 -8.92 20.01
CA MET A 256 16.54 -9.65 18.77
C MET A 256 15.70 -10.93 18.70
N LYS A 257 15.11 -11.19 17.54
CA LYS A 257 14.35 -12.39 17.19
C LYS A 257 15.25 -13.40 16.48
N SER A 258 14.99 -14.69 16.66
CA SER A 258 15.74 -15.75 15.98
C SER A 258 15.27 -15.94 14.54
N ALA A 259 16.20 -16.25 13.64
CA ALA A 259 15.94 -16.57 12.24
C ALA A 259 16.98 -17.56 11.69
N ALA A 260 16.72 -18.12 10.51
CA ALA A 260 17.72 -18.80 9.70
C ALA A 260 18.15 -17.89 8.54
N ALA A 261 19.45 -17.78 8.29
CA ALA A 261 20.03 -16.96 7.24
C ALA A 261 20.54 -17.80 6.07
N ASN A 262 20.17 -17.39 4.86
CA ASN A 262 20.81 -17.82 3.61
C ASN A 262 21.61 -16.63 3.07
N VAL A 263 22.91 -16.78 2.87
CA VAL A 263 23.83 -15.71 2.45
C VAL A 263 24.52 -16.13 1.16
N HIS A 264 24.26 -15.43 0.06
CA HIS A 264 24.79 -15.70 -1.27
C HIS A 264 25.56 -14.47 -1.74
N SER A 265 26.85 -14.63 -2.03
CA SER A 265 27.71 -13.52 -2.47
C SER A 265 28.77 -14.02 -3.44
N GLY A 266 29.52 -13.12 -4.06
CA GLY A 266 30.70 -13.49 -4.86
C GLY A 266 31.77 -14.31 -4.11
N LYS A 267 31.72 -14.36 -2.76
CA LYS A 267 32.63 -15.15 -1.91
C LYS A 267 32.11 -16.56 -1.61
N GLY A 268 30.88 -16.90 -2.01
CA GLY A 268 30.27 -18.21 -1.80
C GLY A 268 28.84 -18.13 -1.26
N LYS A 269 28.25 -19.33 -1.08
CA LYS A 269 26.87 -19.54 -0.66
C LYS A 269 26.83 -20.34 0.64
N ARG A 270 26.05 -19.88 1.62
CA ARG A 270 25.80 -20.55 2.91
C ARG A 270 24.31 -20.47 3.21
N ASP A 271 23.66 -21.61 3.41
CA ASP A 271 22.23 -21.70 3.70
C ASP A 271 21.98 -22.23 5.11
N GLY A 272 20.87 -21.81 5.73
CA GLY A 272 20.40 -22.32 7.02
C GLY A 272 21.28 -21.94 8.21
N VAL A 273 22.02 -20.83 8.14
CA VAL A 273 22.89 -20.39 9.23
C VAL A 273 22.04 -19.78 10.34
N SER A 274 22.28 -20.15 11.59
CA SER A 274 21.58 -19.53 12.72
C SER A 274 21.84 -18.03 12.77
N ALA A 275 20.77 -17.25 12.86
CA ALA A 275 20.83 -15.80 12.84
C ALA A 275 19.87 -15.21 13.88
N GLN A 276 20.14 -13.96 14.25
CA GLN A 276 19.19 -13.14 14.98
C GLN A 276 19.02 -11.80 14.27
N TYR A 277 17.86 -11.17 14.42
CA TYR A 277 17.59 -9.87 13.83
C TYR A 277 16.72 -8.99 14.72
N ALA A 278 16.85 -7.69 14.56
CA ALA A 278 15.94 -6.69 15.11
C ALA A 278 15.73 -5.60 14.06
N PHE A 279 14.54 -5.02 14.04
CA PHE A 279 14.26 -3.88 13.17
C PHE A 279 13.40 -2.85 13.90
N THR A 280 13.55 -1.61 13.51
CA THR A 280 12.60 -0.55 13.83
C THR A 280 12.25 0.20 12.56
N ALA A 281 10.95 0.42 12.35
CA ALA A 281 10.47 1.29 11.29
C ALA A 281 9.72 2.44 11.97
N ASN A 282 10.31 3.64 11.93
CA ASN A 282 9.62 4.83 12.38
C ASN A 282 8.79 5.36 11.23
N ALA A 283 7.48 5.46 11.43
CA ALA A 283 6.59 5.99 10.44
C ALA A 283 6.46 7.53 10.45
N GLY A 284 7.33 8.21 11.21
CA GLY A 284 7.47 9.66 11.17
C GLY A 284 8.08 10.17 9.85
N ASP A 285 8.16 11.50 9.71
CA ASP A 285 8.49 12.23 8.47
C ASP A 285 9.79 11.82 7.74
N ASP A 286 10.77 11.26 8.44
CA ASP A 286 12.05 10.88 7.84
C ASP A 286 12.02 9.48 7.20
N GLY A 287 10.93 8.72 7.40
CA GLY A 287 10.78 7.34 6.94
C GLY A 287 11.91 6.44 7.44
N ALA A 288 12.43 6.71 8.64
CA ALA A 288 13.64 6.08 9.14
C ALA A 288 13.42 4.60 9.40
N VAL A 289 14.26 3.77 8.79
CA VAL A 289 14.26 2.32 8.98
C VAL A 289 15.61 1.91 9.52
N SER A 290 15.59 1.05 10.52
CA SER A 290 16.79 0.50 11.13
C SER A 290 16.67 -1.02 11.20
N PHE A 291 17.78 -1.70 10.92
CA PHE A 291 17.83 -3.14 10.85
C PHE A 291 19.19 -3.62 11.36
N SER A 292 19.16 -4.54 12.32
CA SER A 292 20.35 -5.14 12.91
C SER A 292 20.26 -6.65 12.80
N TYR A 293 21.37 -7.32 12.53
CA TYR A 293 21.43 -8.78 12.55
C TYR A 293 22.73 -9.30 13.13
N VAL A 294 22.67 -10.56 13.60
CA VAL A 294 23.80 -11.33 14.10
C VAL A 294 23.83 -12.66 13.34
N ILE A 295 24.96 -12.99 12.73
CA ILE A 295 25.20 -14.31 12.10
C ILE A 295 26.57 -14.80 12.54
N GLY A 296 26.61 -15.88 13.33
CA GLY A 296 27.84 -16.31 13.99
C GLY A 296 28.36 -15.21 14.92
N ASP A 297 29.62 -14.79 14.72
CA ASP A 297 30.25 -13.69 15.48
C ASP A 297 30.09 -12.32 14.78
N GLU A 298 29.46 -12.28 13.61
CA GLU A 298 29.30 -11.06 12.82
C GLU A 298 28.03 -10.33 13.23
N VAL A 299 28.21 -9.13 13.77
CA VAL A 299 27.12 -8.20 14.08
C VAL A 299 27.13 -7.08 13.04
N ARG A 300 25.96 -6.76 12.50
CA ARG A 300 25.77 -5.63 11.59
C ARG A 300 24.59 -4.79 12.03
N HIS A 301 24.79 -3.49 11.95
CA HIS A 301 23.80 -2.48 12.23
C HIS A 301 23.63 -1.62 10.99
N MET A 302 22.39 -1.35 10.63
CA MET A 302 22.07 -0.59 9.43
C MET A 302 20.97 0.40 9.73
N ALA A 303 21.09 1.58 9.14
CA ALA A 303 20.08 2.62 9.21
C ALA A 303 19.90 3.25 7.83
N GLY A 304 18.68 3.69 7.55
CA GLY A 304 18.39 4.38 6.32
C GLY A 304 16.94 4.79 6.24
N ARG A 305 16.38 4.75 5.03
CA ARG A 305 15.07 5.33 4.75
C ARG A 305 14.21 4.39 3.93
N ARG A 306 12.89 4.49 4.16
CA ARG A 306 11.87 3.81 3.38
C ARG A 306 12.02 4.11 1.89
N VAL A 307 11.82 3.09 1.09
CA VAL A 307 11.69 3.12 -0.37
C VAL A 307 10.23 2.80 -0.69
N ASN A 308 9.63 3.54 -1.63
CA ASN A 308 8.29 3.25 -2.08
C ASN A 308 8.35 2.20 -3.20
N ASP A 309 7.58 1.12 -3.06
CA ASP A 309 7.64 -0.01 -4.00
C ASP A 309 7.18 0.36 -5.42
N ILE A 310 6.39 1.42 -5.58
CA ILE A 310 6.00 1.94 -6.91
C ILE A 310 7.17 2.56 -7.68
N ASP A 311 8.22 2.98 -6.97
CA ASP A 311 9.41 3.62 -7.56
C ASP A 311 10.49 2.59 -7.91
N VAL A 312 10.23 1.29 -7.70
CA VAL A 312 11.16 0.19 -7.94
C VAL A 312 10.84 -0.50 -9.26
N GLU A 313 11.81 -0.54 -10.17
CA GLU A 313 11.73 -1.30 -11.41
C GLU A 313 12.83 -2.36 -11.43
N VAL A 314 12.44 -3.65 -11.42
CA VAL A 314 13.41 -4.75 -11.50
C VAL A 314 13.58 -5.15 -12.96
N TYR A 315 14.81 -5.06 -13.46
CA TYR A 315 15.19 -5.50 -14.79
C TYR A 315 15.88 -6.85 -14.64
N GLY A 316 15.07 -7.91 -14.60
CA GLY A 316 15.60 -9.26 -14.45
C GLY A 316 16.58 -9.60 -15.56
N SER A 317 17.68 -10.27 -15.22
CA SER A 317 18.33 -11.12 -16.21
C SER A 317 17.43 -12.33 -16.46
N ALA A 318 16.84 -12.39 -17.65
CA ALA A 318 16.28 -13.64 -18.15
C ALA A 318 17.40 -14.69 -18.16
N THR A 319 17.09 -15.88 -17.63
CA THR A 319 17.81 -17.16 -17.77
C THR A 319 19.16 -17.33 -17.09
N SER A 320 19.19 -18.24 -16.12
CA SER A 320 19.97 -19.48 -16.23
C SER A 320 19.23 -20.63 -15.56
#